data_AF-A0A5M9HZS9-F1
#
_entry.id   AF-A0A5M9HZS9-F1
#
_cell.length_a   1.000
_cell.length_b   1.000
_cell.length_c   1.000
_cell.angle_alpha   90.00
_cell.angle_beta   90.00
_cell.angle_gamma   90.00
#
_symmetry.space_group_name_H-M   'P 1'
#
loop_
_entity.id
_entity.type
_entity.pdbx_description
1 polymer ?
#
loop_
_entity_poly.entity_id
_entity_poly.type
_entity_poly.pdbx_seq_one_letter_code
_entity_poly.pdbx_strand_id
1 'polypeptide(L)'
;MSDYLNYLEESTNTVRSRNKLSAIILIVVYLGIWTLSLLSFWMFDSGSDALGYSIMYLWILMPVTTFIVSLIIGINNYWGHKKWFIAAGFGVMYMLAEYGTFSAANMISFSKLNVPEFVMIPIGAGISLLGMGLGAGVKYLASQVKMK
;
A
#
# COMPACT_ATOMS: atom_id res chain seq x y z
N MET A 1 19.43 8.46 39.47
CA MET A 1 18.01 8.44 39.07
C MET A 1 17.82 9.06 37.68
N SER A 2 18.42 10.23 37.41
CA SER A 2 18.43 10.90 36.10
C SER A 2 18.97 10.01 34.97
N ASP A 3 20.06 9.29 35.20
CA ASP A 3 20.74 8.54 34.13
C ASP A 3 19.91 7.34 33.65
N TYR A 4 19.17 6.70 34.56
CA TYR A 4 18.25 5.62 34.21
C TYR A 4 17.04 6.14 33.42
N LEU A 5 16.48 7.29 33.81
CA LEU A 5 15.38 7.93 33.08
C LEU A 5 15.83 8.38 31.69
N ASN A 6 17.03 8.98 31.58
CA ASN A 6 17.63 9.37 30.30
C ASN A 6 17.88 8.15 29.40
N TYR A 7 18.39 7.06 29.95
CA TYR A 7 18.59 5.81 29.21
C TYR A 7 17.27 5.21 28.69
N LEU A 8 16.21 5.22 29.52
CA LEU A 8 14.88 4.76 29.09
C LEU A 8 14.30 5.67 28.00
N GLU A 9 14.48 6.97 28.11
CA GLU A 9 14.02 7.94 27.12
C GLU A 9 14.78 7.78 25.78
N GLU A 10 16.10 7.63 25.83
CA GLU A 10 16.94 7.41 24.66
C GLU A 10 16.63 6.07 23.98
N SER A 11 16.47 5.00 24.75
CA SER A 11 16.07 3.69 24.24
C SER A 11 14.67 3.71 23.63
N THR A 12 13.72 4.43 24.24
CA THR A 12 12.36 4.58 23.70
C THR A 12 12.36 5.39 22.40
N ASN A 13 13.13 6.47 22.36
CA ASN A 13 13.24 7.34 21.18
C ASN A 13 13.92 6.63 20.01
N THR A 14 14.96 5.84 20.26
CA THR A 14 15.64 5.05 19.21
C THR A 14 14.72 3.98 18.61
N VAL A 15 13.97 3.24 19.43
CA VAL A 15 12.99 2.25 18.94
C VAL A 15 11.85 2.92 18.15
N ARG A 16 11.32 4.04 18.64
CA ARG A 16 10.27 4.81 17.96
C ARG A 16 10.74 5.35 16.62
N SER A 17 11.98 5.84 16.54
CA SER A 17 12.60 6.33 15.31
C SER A 17 12.75 5.20 14.30
N ARG A 18 13.28 4.03 14.71
CA ARG A 18 13.40 2.86 13.84
C ARG A 18 12.05 2.37 13.31
N ASN A 19 11.02 2.32 14.14
CA ASN A 19 9.67 1.94 13.69
C ASN A 19 9.10 2.92 12.65
N LYS A 20 9.30 4.23 12.83
CA LYS A 20 8.90 5.23 11.82
C LYS A 20 9.66 5.04 10.51
N LEU A 21 10.96 4.79 10.59
CA LEU A 21 11.83 4.56 9.43
C LEU A 21 11.37 3.30 8.66
N SER A 22 11.16 2.18 9.34
CA SER A 22 10.63 0.94 8.71
C SER A 22 9.28 1.16 8.03
N ALA A 23 8.39 1.94 8.66
CA ALA A 23 7.10 2.28 8.08
C ALA A 23 7.24 3.14 6.81
N ILE A 24 8.17 4.11 6.80
CA ILE A 24 8.48 4.91 5.61
C ILE A 24 9.08 4.04 4.50
N ILE A 25 10.03 3.16 4.82
CA ILE A 25 10.62 2.22 3.84
C ILE A 25 9.53 1.40 3.16
N LEU A 26 8.56 0.88 3.91
CA LEU A 26 7.46 0.10 3.33
C LEU A 26 6.63 0.91 2.32
N ILE A 27 6.34 2.17 2.62
CA ILE A 27 5.64 3.05 1.68
C ILE A 27 6.51 3.36 0.46
N VAL A 28 7.80 3.58 0.64
CA VAL A 28 8.75 3.80 -0.46
C VAL A 28 8.83 2.57 -1.37
N VAL A 29 8.90 1.37 -0.80
CA VAL A 29 8.90 0.11 -1.57
C VAL A 29 7.58 -0.04 -2.34
N TYR A 30 6.45 0.23 -1.70
CA TYR A 30 5.14 0.21 -2.37
C TYR A 30 5.10 1.19 -3.55
N LEU A 31 5.54 2.43 -3.35
CA LEU A 31 5.62 3.45 -4.40
C LEU A 31 6.60 3.06 -5.52
N GLY A 32 7.70 2.41 -5.16
CA GLY A 32 8.65 1.85 -6.11
C GLY A 32 8.01 0.80 -7.01
N ILE A 33 7.31 -0.18 -6.42
CA ILE A 33 6.57 -1.21 -7.17
C ILE A 33 5.51 -0.53 -8.05
N TRP A 34 4.69 0.35 -7.48
CA TRP A 34 3.64 1.07 -8.21
C TRP A 34 4.19 1.80 -9.44
N THR A 35 5.26 2.57 -9.26
CA THR A 35 5.87 3.40 -10.31
C THR A 35 6.58 2.55 -11.35
N LEU A 36 7.36 1.55 -10.94
CA LEU A 36 8.08 0.66 -11.86
C LEU A 36 7.09 -0.14 -12.72
N SER A 37 5.99 -0.60 -12.14
CA SER A 37 4.95 -1.27 -12.90
C SER A 37 4.31 -0.33 -13.92
N LEU A 38 3.94 0.89 -13.53
CA LEU A 38 3.39 1.88 -14.45
C LEU A 38 4.36 2.22 -15.58
N LEU A 39 5.66 2.39 -15.28
CA LEU A 39 6.68 2.61 -16.30
C LEU A 39 6.81 1.40 -17.24
N SER A 40 6.82 0.18 -16.69
CA SER A 40 6.93 -1.03 -17.50
C SER A 40 5.74 -1.24 -18.43
N PHE A 41 4.52 -0.85 -18.03
CA PHE A 41 3.38 -0.78 -18.94
C PHE A 41 3.72 0.08 -20.16
N TRP A 42 4.16 1.32 -19.96
CA TRP A 42 4.46 2.22 -21.08
C TRP A 42 5.70 1.83 -21.91
N MET A 43 6.66 1.10 -21.34
CA MET A 43 7.87 0.68 -22.06
C MET A 43 7.66 -0.58 -22.90
N PHE A 44 6.80 -1.50 -22.48
CA PHE A 44 6.66 -2.82 -23.10
C PHE A 44 5.32 -3.04 -23.81
N ASP A 45 4.36 -2.13 -23.65
CA ASP A 45 3.04 -2.33 -24.24
C ASP A 45 3.01 -1.96 -25.73
N SER A 46 3.14 -2.98 -26.59
CA SER A 46 2.90 -2.91 -28.03
C SER A 46 1.47 -3.35 -28.39
N GLY A 47 0.45 -2.82 -27.73
CA GLY A 47 -0.96 -2.76 -28.18
C GLY A 47 -1.75 -4.08 -28.25
N SER A 48 -1.12 -5.24 -28.55
CA SER A 48 -1.79 -6.56 -28.56
C SER A 48 -1.64 -7.32 -27.25
N ASP A 49 -0.49 -7.20 -26.58
CA ASP A 49 -0.21 -7.81 -25.26
C ASP A 49 -0.65 -6.92 -24.08
N ALA A 50 -1.12 -5.70 -24.38
CA ALA A 50 -1.63 -4.70 -23.45
C ALA A 50 -2.56 -5.31 -22.41
N LEU A 51 -3.57 -6.03 -22.88
CA LEU A 51 -4.68 -6.55 -22.07
C LEU A 51 -4.25 -7.66 -21.10
N GLY A 52 -3.24 -8.45 -21.45
CA GLY A 52 -2.72 -9.51 -20.58
C GLY A 52 -1.89 -8.94 -19.42
N TYR A 53 -0.95 -8.05 -19.75
CA TYR A 53 -0.12 -7.36 -18.76
C TYR A 53 -1.00 -6.60 -17.76
N SER A 54 -1.97 -5.89 -18.32
CA SER A 54 -3.03 -5.16 -17.65
C SER A 54 -3.77 -5.93 -16.55
N ILE A 55 -4.28 -7.12 -16.87
CA ILE A 55 -5.00 -7.95 -15.90
C ILE A 55 -4.06 -8.38 -14.77
N MET A 56 -2.85 -8.82 -15.12
CA MET A 56 -1.80 -9.18 -14.17
C MET A 56 -1.43 -8.00 -13.25
N TYR A 57 -1.23 -6.82 -13.81
CA TYR A 57 -0.83 -5.64 -13.06
C TYR A 57 -1.94 -5.15 -12.14
N LEU A 58 -3.13 -4.84 -12.68
CA LEU A 58 -4.21 -4.25 -11.90
C LEU A 58 -4.90 -5.23 -10.97
N TRP A 59 -5.13 -6.48 -11.37
CA TRP A 59 -5.98 -7.39 -10.58
C TRP A 59 -5.18 -8.37 -9.73
N ILE A 60 -3.88 -8.51 -9.98
CA ILE A 60 -3.02 -9.42 -9.23
C ILE A 60 -1.94 -8.63 -8.50
N LEU A 61 -1.01 -8.00 -9.21
CA LEU A 61 0.15 -7.35 -8.59
C LEU A 61 -0.26 -6.24 -7.62
N MET A 62 -1.12 -5.32 -8.06
CA MET A 62 -1.57 -4.18 -7.27
C MET A 62 -2.38 -4.58 -6.02
N PRO A 63 -3.37 -5.50 -6.10
CA PRO A 63 -4.11 -6.00 -4.94
C PRO A 63 -3.22 -6.77 -3.98
N VAL A 64 -2.37 -7.66 -4.48
CA VAL A 64 -1.48 -8.48 -3.65
C VAL A 64 -0.47 -7.61 -2.91
N THR A 65 0.16 -6.65 -3.59
CA THR A 65 1.12 -5.73 -2.96
C THR A 65 0.43 -4.83 -1.93
N THR A 66 -0.74 -4.28 -2.26
CA THR A 66 -1.55 -3.47 -1.33
C THR A 66 -1.96 -4.29 -0.10
N PHE A 67 -2.36 -5.54 -0.29
CA PHE A 67 -2.72 -6.46 0.79
C PHE A 67 -1.53 -6.79 1.70
N ILE A 68 -0.37 -7.14 1.13
CA ILE A 68 0.84 -7.47 1.91
C ILE A 68 1.30 -6.26 2.71
N VAL A 69 1.39 -5.09 2.07
CA VAL A 69 1.84 -3.86 2.76
C VAL A 69 0.87 -3.46 3.87
N SER A 70 -0.45 -3.52 3.61
CA SER A 70 -1.46 -3.21 4.63
C SER A 70 -1.46 -4.22 5.78
N LEU A 71 -1.22 -5.50 5.51
CA LEU A 71 -1.04 -6.55 6.51
C LEU A 71 0.18 -6.29 7.40
N ILE A 72 1.33 -5.95 6.82
CA ILE A 72 2.54 -5.60 7.57
C ILE A 72 2.29 -4.35 8.44
N ILE A 73 1.57 -3.34 7.93
CA ILE A 73 1.15 -2.17 8.71
C ILE A 73 0.24 -2.57 9.88
N GLY A 74 -0.70 -3.48 9.65
CA GLY A 74 -1.60 -4.03 10.67
C GLY A 74 -0.88 -4.74 11.80
N ILE A 75 0.01 -5.68 11.46
CA ILE A 75 0.79 -6.50 12.42
C ILE A 75 1.70 -5.61 13.28
N ASN A 76 2.41 -4.67 12.67
CA ASN A 76 3.33 -3.80 13.40
C ASN A 76 2.62 -2.64 14.11
N ASN A 77 1.34 -2.40 13.80
CA ASN A 77 0.57 -1.24 14.27
C ASN A 77 1.27 0.09 13.97
N TYR A 78 1.86 0.20 12.77
CA TYR A 78 2.50 1.45 12.36
C TYR A 78 1.48 2.60 12.40
N TRP A 79 1.90 3.74 12.95
CA TRP A 79 1.07 4.96 13.10
C TRP A 79 -0.22 4.82 13.96
N GLY A 80 -0.41 3.72 14.71
CA GLY A 80 -1.50 3.58 15.67
C GLY A 80 -2.88 3.71 15.01
N HIS A 81 -3.72 4.65 15.46
CA HIS A 81 -5.04 4.88 14.86
C HIS A 81 -5.00 5.52 13.47
N LYS A 82 -3.90 6.22 13.12
CA LYS A 82 -3.82 6.90 11.81
C LYS A 82 -3.65 5.93 10.64
N LYS A 83 -3.31 4.67 10.90
CA LYS A 83 -3.15 3.64 9.87
C LYS A 83 -4.40 3.44 9.00
N TRP A 84 -5.59 3.63 9.56
CA TRP A 84 -6.84 3.46 8.84
C TRP A 84 -7.03 4.49 7.73
N PHE A 85 -6.49 5.70 7.87
CA PHE A 85 -6.50 6.71 6.80
C PHE A 85 -5.60 6.31 5.61
N ILE A 86 -4.58 5.47 5.86
CA ILE A 86 -3.68 5.00 4.80
C ILE A 86 -4.44 4.08 3.82
N ALA A 87 -5.49 3.36 4.28
CA ALA A 87 -6.32 2.55 3.41
C ALA A 87 -7.01 3.38 2.30
N ALA A 88 -7.47 4.60 2.62
CA ALA A 88 -8.00 5.51 1.61
C ALA A 88 -6.92 5.92 0.59
N GLY A 89 -5.70 6.17 1.06
CA GLY A 89 -4.54 6.44 0.19
C GLY A 89 -4.26 5.30 -0.78
N PHE A 90 -4.28 4.06 -0.31
CA PHE A 90 -4.13 2.89 -1.18
C PHE A 90 -5.26 2.75 -2.21
N GLY A 91 -6.50 3.08 -1.83
CA GLY A 91 -7.62 3.15 -2.79
C GLY A 91 -7.40 4.17 -3.90
N VAL A 92 -6.94 5.37 -3.55
CA VAL A 92 -6.59 6.41 -4.54
C VAL A 92 -5.46 5.95 -5.45
N MET A 93 -4.41 5.33 -4.90
CA MET A 93 -3.29 4.79 -5.68
C MET A 93 -3.73 3.68 -6.65
N TYR A 94 -4.70 2.86 -6.26
CA TYR A 94 -5.28 1.82 -7.11
C TYR A 94 -6.04 2.42 -8.30
N MET A 95 -6.87 3.44 -8.04
CA MET A 95 -7.55 4.19 -9.11
C MET A 95 -6.55 4.90 -10.03
N LEU A 96 -5.48 5.49 -9.47
CA LEU A 96 -4.45 6.16 -10.26
C LEU A 96 -3.66 5.17 -11.14
N ALA A 97 -3.47 3.93 -10.68
CA ALA A 97 -2.82 2.90 -11.49
C ALA A 97 -3.64 2.60 -12.75
N GLU A 98 -4.95 2.42 -12.60
CA GLU A 98 -5.87 2.13 -13.72
C GLU A 98 -5.99 3.32 -14.67
N TYR A 99 -6.13 4.52 -14.12
CA TYR A 99 -6.20 5.74 -14.90
C TYR A 99 -4.89 6.03 -15.67
N GLY A 100 -3.74 5.88 -15.01
CA GLY A 100 -2.43 6.18 -15.59
C GLY A 100 -1.91 5.15 -16.59
N THR A 101 -2.60 4.01 -16.75
CA THR A 101 -2.26 2.98 -17.72
C THR A 101 -3.35 2.87 -18.78
N PHE A 102 -4.42 2.16 -18.52
CA PHE A 102 -5.49 1.85 -19.48
C PHE A 102 -6.25 3.08 -19.94
N SER A 103 -6.70 3.90 -18.99
CA SER A 103 -7.53 5.05 -19.33
C SER A 103 -6.71 5.98 -20.22
N ALA A 104 -5.47 6.29 -19.81
CA ALA A 104 -4.52 7.07 -20.59
C ALA A 104 -4.18 6.44 -21.96
N ALA A 105 -3.91 5.14 -22.05
CA ALA A 105 -3.66 4.46 -23.32
C ALA A 105 -4.87 4.56 -24.28
N ASN A 106 -6.07 4.33 -23.75
CA ASN A 106 -7.32 4.48 -24.50
C ASN A 106 -7.55 5.94 -24.95
N MET A 107 -7.21 6.93 -24.12
CA MET A 107 -7.33 8.34 -24.53
C MET A 107 -6.42 8.65 -25.73
N ILE A 108 -5.22 8.10 -25.75
CA ILE A 108 -4.28 8.26 -26.87
C ILE A 108 -4.83 7.56 -28.12
N SER A 109 -5.31 6.32 -28.00
CA SER A 109 -5.81 5.56 -29.14
C SER A 109 -7.10 6.11 -29.75
N PHE A 110 -8.01 6.62 -28.92
CA PHE A 110 -9.34 7.07 -29.37
C PHE A 110 -9.51 8.60 -29.37
N SER A 111 -8.47 9.37 -29.02
CA SER A 111 -8.49 10.84 -28.92
C SER A 111 -9.67 11.39 -28.11
N LYS A 112 -10.10 10.64 -27.09
CA LYS A 112 -11.23 10.96 -26.22
C LYS A 112 -10.74 11.05 -24.78
N LEU A 113 -11.06 12.13 -24.09
CA LEU A 113 -10.79 12.25 -22.66
C LEU A 113 -11.68 11.28 -21.87
N ASN A 114 -11.05 10.38 -21.11
CA ASN A 114 -11.73 9.52 -20.16
C ASN A 114 -11.59 10.12 -18.75
N VAL A 115 -12.62 9.97 -17.93
CA VAL A 115 -12.56 10.37 -16.52
C VAL A 115 -12.05 9.21 -15.67
N PRO A 116 -11.37 9.47 -14.54
CA PRO A 116 -10.95 8.41 -13.62
C PRO A 116 -12.15 7.60 -13.11
N GLU A 117 -11.98 6.28 -13.00
CA GLU A 117 -13.03 5.40 -12.50
C GLU A 117 -13.00 5.39 -10.96
N PHE A 118 -13.74 6.33 -10.34
CA PHE A 118 -13.76 6.50 -8.88
C PHE A 118 -14.21 5.24 -8.11
N VAL A 119 -14.89 4.28 -8.77
CA VAL A 119 -15.25 2.98 -8.19
C VAL A 119 -14.02 2.14 -7.83
N MET A 120 -12.88 2.38 -8.46
CA MET A 120 -11.62 1.71 -8.10
C MET A 120 -11.12 2.10 -6.70
N ILE A 121 -11.49 3.28 -6.19
CA ILE A 121 -11.09 3.73 -4.85
C ILE A 121 -11.61 2.82 -3.74
N PRO A 122 -12.93 2.56 -3.61
CA PRO A 122 -13.44 1.66 -2.58
C PRO A 122 -12.95 0.22 -2.77
N ILE A 123 -12.65 -0.23 -3.99
CA ILE A 123 -12.05 -1.55 -4.23
C ILE A 123 -10.66 -1.64 -3.60
N GLY A 124 -9.76 -0.72 -3.96
CA GLY A 124 -8.40 -0.69 -3.41
C GLY A 124 -8.37 -0.44 -1.91
N ALA A 125 -9.25 0.43 -1.41
CA ALA A 125 -9.41 0.68 0.02
C ALA A 125 -9.91 -0.57 0.76
N GLY A 126 -10.87 -1.31 0.18
CA GLY A 126 -11.38 -2.56 0.73
C GLY A 126 -10.28 -3.62 0.89
N ILE A 127 -9.45 -3.82 -0.13
CA ILE A 127 -8.30 -4.74 -0.07
C ILE A 127 -7.35 -4.33 1.06
N SER A 128 -7.06 -3.04 1.18
CA SER A 128 -6.20 -2.51 2.23
C SER A 128 -6.79 -2.71 3.63
N LEU A 129 -8.09 -2.44 3.81
CA LEU A 129 -8.79 -2.64 5.07
C LEU A 129 -8.78 -4.12 5.48
N LEU A 130 -8.94 -5.03 4.53
CA LEU A 130 -8.85 -6.48 4.78
C LEU A 130 -7.45 -6.88 5.26
N GLY A 131 -6.40 -6.49 4.54
CA GLY A 131 -5.02 -6.79 4.95
C GLY A 131 -4.69 -6.21 6.32
N MET A 132 -5.04 -4.95 6.55
CA MET A 132 -4.79 -4.27 7.82
C MET A 132 -5.59 -4.85 8.99
N GLY A 133 -6.86 -5.22 8.75
CA GLY A 133 -7.72 -5.88 9.72
C GLY A 133 -7.17 -7.24 10.14
N LEU A 134 -6.75 -8.06 9.19
CA LEU A 134 -6.11 -9.34 9.46
C LEU A 134 -4.81 -9.16 10.24
N GLY A 135 -3.95 -8.22 9.84
CA GLY A 135 -2.72 -7.93 10.55
C GLY A 135 -2.95 -7.48 11.99
N ALA A 136 -3.96 -6.63 12.23
CA ALA A 136 -4.34 -6.21 13.57
C ALA A 136 -4.90 -7.38 14.41
N GLY A 137 -5.69 -8.26 13.80
CA GLY A 137 -6.22 -9.48 14.44
C GLY A 137 -5.11 -10.44 14.87
N VAL A 138 -4.12 -10.70 14.00
CA VAL A 138 -2.94 -11.51 14.33
C VAL A 138 -2.17 -10.92 15.50
N LYS A 139 -1.95 -9.60 15.51
CA LYS A 139 -1.30 -8.92 16.63
C LYS A 139 -2.07 -9.09 17.94
N TYR A 140 -3.40 -8.95 17.90
CA TYR A 140 -4.25 -9.12 19.07
C TYR A 140 -4.17 -10.54 19.63
N LEU A 141 -4.27 -11.57 18.77
CA LEU A 141 -4.15 -12.97 19.18
C LEU A 141 -2.76 -13.27 19.79
N ALA A 142 -1.69 -12.80 19.16
CA ALA A 142 -0.33 -12.98 19.68
C ALA A 142 -0.15 -12.32 21.06
N SER A 143 -0.80 -11.18 21.31
CA SER A 143 -0.77 -10.52 22.63
C SER A 143 -1.52 -11.31 23.70
N GLN A 144 -2.64 -11.96 23.35
CA GLN A 144 -3.42 -12.81 24.26
C GLN A 144 -2.67 -14.09 24.63
N VAL A 145 -1.95 -14.70 23.69
CA VAL A 145 -1.12 -15.90 23.95
C VAL A 145 0.06 -15.59 24.87
N LYS A 146 0.67 -14.40 24.78
CA LYS A 146 1.77 -13.99 25.66
C LYS A 146 1.35 -13.67 27.10
N MET A 147 0.07 -13.44 27.35
CA MET A 147 -0.48 -13.09 28.66
C MET A 147 -0.98 -14.32 29.45
N LYS A 148 -1.02 -15.49 28.81
CA LYS A 148 -1.27 -16.79 29.44
C LYS A 148 0.06 -17.48 29.74
#